data_AF-A0A2M7DWJ1-F1
#
_entry.id   AF-A0A2M7DWJ1-F1
#
_cell.length_a   1.000
_cell.length_b   1.000
_cell.length_c   1.000
_cell.angle_alpha   90.00
_cell.angle_beta   90.00
_cell.angle_gamma   90.00
#
_symmetry.space_group_name_H-M   'P 1'
#
loop_
_entity.id
_entity.type
_entity.pdbx_description
1 polymer ?
#
loop_
_entity_poly.entity_id
_entity_poly.type
_entity_poly.pdbx_seq_one_letter_code
_entity_poly.pdbx_strand_id
1 'polypeptide(L)' 'MRNICVYCGGRIEDKIVTVVKENQGEVIIIDNVPAGVCTQCGEREYTSEVARKIETVIIKKKGIKKTKTVPVADLSVI' A
#
# COMPACT_ATOMS: atom_id res chain seq x y z
N MET A 1 9.29 -17.70 6.77
CA MET A 1 8.49 -16.57 7.30
C MET A 1 7.68 -17.08 8.47
N ARG A 2 7.64 -16.36 9.59
CA ARG A 2 6.62 -16.61 10.61
C ARG A 2 5.30 -16.09 10.02
N ASN A 3 4.28 -16.94 9.91
CA ASN A 3 2.96 -16.51 9.42
C ASN A 3 2.10 -15.93 10.56
N ILE A 4 2.73 -15.19 11.48
CA ILE A 4 2.12 -14.64 12.68
C ILE A 4 2.41 -13.14 12.70
N CYS A 5 1.34 -12.35 12.76
CA CYS A 5 1.40 -10.89 12.83
C CYS A 5 2.10 -10.45 14.11
N VAL A 6 3.13 -9.62 13.95
CA VAL A 6 3.92 -9.10 15.09
C VAL A 6 3.12 -8.16 15.99
N TYR A 7 2.02 -7.59 15.49
CA TYR A 7 1.20 -6.62 16.23
C TYR A 7 0.06 -7.24 17.03
N CYS A 8 -0.56 -8.31 16.51
CA CYS A 8 -1.74 -8.90 17.16
C CYS A 8 -1.67 -10.42 17.37
N GLY A 9 -0.62 -11.10 16.88
CA GLY A 9 -0.50 -12.57 16.95
C GLY A 9 -1.39 -13.33 15.97
N GLY A 10 -2.20 -12.65 15.16
CA GLY A 10 -3.08 -13.28 14.17
C GLY A 10 -2.33 -13.91 12.99
N ARG A 11 -3.00 -14.80 12.26
CA ARG A 11 -2.44 -15.46 11.07
C ARG A 11 -2.25 -14.47 9.92
N ILE A 12 -1.13 -14.60 9.21
CA ILE A 12 -0.85 -13.87 7.96
C ILE A 12 -1.11 -14.78 6.77
N GLU A 13 -1.73 -14.22 5.73
CA GLU A 13 -1.95 -14.87 4.43
C GLU A 13 -1.40 -14.01 3.29
N ASP A 14 -0.81 -14.65 2.29
CA ASP A 14 -0.35 -13.97 1.09
C ASP A 14 -1.54 -13.53 0.23
N LYS A 15 -1.59 -12.24 -0.11
CA LYS A 15 -2.62 -11.62 -0.94
C LYS A 15 -2.00 -10.65 -1.94
N ILE A 16 -2.75 -10.37 -3.00
CA ILE A 16 -2.48 -9.26 -3.91
C ILE A 16 -3.34 -8.08 -3.46
N VAL A 17 -2.69 -6.94 -3.20
CA VAL A 17 -3.35 -5.74 -2.68
C VAL A 17 -3.07 -4.51 -3.53
N THR A 18 -3.91 -3.50 -3.36
CA THR A 18 -3.65 -2.13 -3.83
C THR A 18 -3.06 -1.31 -2.68
N VAL A 19 -1.98 -0.59 -2.98
CA VAL A 19 -1.33 0.36 -2.07
C VAL A 19 -1.65 1.77 -2.53
N VAL A 20 -2.24 2.56 -1.64
CA VAL A 20 -2.50 3.99 -1.85
C VAL A 20 -1.57 4.77 -0.94
N LYS A 21 -0.79 5.68 -1.51
CA LYS A 21 0.12 6.57 -0.76
C LYS A 21 -0.04 7.99 -1.25
N GLU A 22 -0.08 8.91 -0.31
CA GLU A 22 0.06 10.33 -0.59
C GLU A 22 1.54 10.71 -0.43
N ASN A 23 2.08 11.43 -1.41
CA ASN A 23 3.44 11.94 -1.38
C ASN A 23 3.47 13.32 -2.03
N GLN A 24 3.92 14.34 -1.30
CA GLN A 24 4.06 15.72 -1.80
C GLN A 24 2.78 16.29 -2.47
N GLY A 25 1.60 15.98 -1.92
CA GLY A 25 0.31 16.44 -2.45
C GLY A 25 -0.21 15.64 -3.64
N GLU A 26 0.47 14.57 -4.05
CA GLU A 26 0.00 13.63 -5.08
C GLU A 26 -0.38 12.29 -4.46
N VAL A 27 -1.52 11.74 -4.90
CA VAL A 27 -1.94 10.38 -4.54
C VAL A 27 -1.42 9.39 -5.58
N ILE A 28 -0.60 8.45 -5.15
CA ILE A 28 -0.06 7.35 -5.95
C ILE A 28 -0.78 6.06 -5.57
N ILE A 29 -1.40 5.43 -6.56
CA ILE A 29 -2.09 4.15 -6.43
C ILE A 29 -1.25 3.09 -7.15
N ILE A 30 -0.85 2.04 -6.43
CA ILE A 30 -0.03 0.94 -6.91
C ILE A 30 -0.84 -0.34 -6.79
N ASP A 31 -1.28 -0.87 -7.93
CA ASP A 31 -2.01 -2.12 -8.02
C ASP A 31 -1.07 -3.33 -8.14
N ASN A 32 -1.61 -4.52 -7.86
CA ASN A 32 -0.95 -5.81 -7.99
C ASN A 32 0.29 -5.97 -7.09
N VAL A 33 0.19 -5.52 -5.83
CA VAL A 33 1.28 -5.61 -4.87
C VAL A 33 1.15 -6.90 -4.05
N PRO A 34 2.11 -7.84 -4.11
CA PRO A 34 2.13 -9.00 -3.21
C PRO A 34 2.40 -8.57 -1.77
N ALA A 35 1.56 -9.00 -0.83
CA ALA A 35 1.68 -8.68 0.58
C ALA A 35 1.21 -9.84 1.46
N GLY A 36 1.84 -10.02 2.61
CA GLY A 36 1.24 -10.77 3.70
C GLY A 36 0.20 -9.89 4.39
N VAL A 37 -1.03 -10.37 4.54
CA VAL A 37 -2.11 -9.63 5.21
C VAL A 37 -2.59 -10.42 6.42
N CYS A 38 -2.60 -9.78 7.59
CA CYS A 38 -3.17 -10.38 8.78
C CYS A 38 -4.68 -10.55 8.63
N THR A 39 -5.19 -11.75 8.87
CA THR A 39 -6.62 -12.06 8.76
C THR A 39 -7.48 -11.45 9.87
N GLN A 40 -6.84 -10.96 10.95
CA GLN A 40 -7.53 -10.42 12.12
C GLN A 40 -7.52 -8.88 12.15
N CYS A 41 -6.33 -8.26 12.10
CA CYS A 41 -6.22 -6.80 12.19
C CYS A 41 -6.04 -6.09 10.84
N GLY A 42 -5.80 -6.83 9.75
CA GLY A 42 -5.58 -6.27 8.42
C GLY A 42 -4.18 -5.68 8.17
N GLU A 43 -3.26 -5.83 9.13
CA GLU A 43 -1.87 -5.38 8.97
C GLU A 43 -1.22 -5.99 7.73
N ARG A 44 -0.39 -5.20 7.04
CA ARG A 44 0.23 -5.60 5.77
C ARG A 44 1.74 -5.63 5.89
N GLU A 45 2.32 -6.79 5.61
CA GLU A 45 3.75 -7.00 5.56
C GLU A 45 4.21 -7.18 4.10
N TYR A 46 5.34 -6.57 3.77
CA TYR A 46 5.94 -6.65 2.44
C TYR A 46 7.34 -7.22 2.56
N THR A 47 7.74 -8.06 1.61
CA THR A 47 9.14 -8.45 1.51
C THR A 47 10.00 -7.23 1.17
N SER A 48 11.29 -7.28 1.51
CA SER A 48 12.22 -6.18 1.19
C SER A 48 12.26 -5.88 -0.31
N GLU A 49 12.08 -6.89 -1.16
CA GLU A 49 12.01 -6.70 -2.61
C GLU A 49 10.75 -5.91 -3.03
N VAL A 50 9.58 -6.27 -2.49
CA VAL A 50 8.32 -5.58 -2.79
C VAL A 50 8.37 -4.15 -2.26
N ALA A 51 8.83 -3.93 -1.03
CA ALA A 51 8.99 -2.60 -0.45
C ALA A 51 9.88 -1.70 -1.32
N ARG A 52 11.03 -2.21 -1.79
CA ARG A 52 11.93 -1.47 -2.69
C ARG A 52 11.27 -1.12 -4.03
N LYS A 53 10.41 -2.00 -4.56
CA LYS A 53 9.64 -1.73 -5.80
C LYS A 53 8.59 -0.63 -5.56
N ILE A 54 7.88 -0.67 -4.43
CA ILE A 54 6.92 0.37 -4.04
C ILE A 54 7.62 1.73 -3.94
N GLU A 55 8.74 1.81 -3.22
CA GLU A 55 9.51 3.05 -3.10
C GLU A 55 10.01 3.56 -4.45
N THR A 56 10.47 2.65 -5.32
CA THR A 56 10.89 3.02 -6.69
C THR A 56 9.75 3.65 -7.49
N VAL A 57 8.53 3.13 -7.36
CA VAL A 57 7.34 3.71 -8.01
C VAL A 57 7.03 5.09 -7.44
N ILE A 58 7.08 5.25 -6.12
CA ILE A 58 6.75 6.51 -5.43
C ILE A 58 7.78 7.60 -5.76
N ILE A 59 9.07 7.31 -5.61
CA ILE A 59 10.15 8.30 -5.73
C ILE A 59 10.48 8.59 -7.19
N LYS A 60 10.64 7.55 -8.02
CA LYS A 60 11.06 7.72 -9.42
C LYS A 60 9.89 7.92 -10.37
N LYS A 61 8.64 7.88 -9.86
CA LYS A 61 7.40 7.94 -10.66
C LYS A 61 7.40 6.97 -11.85
N LYS A 62 8.12 5.85 -11.73
CA LYS A 62 8.35 4.90 -12.82
C LYS A 62 7.21 3.91 -12.92
N GLY A 63 6.73 3.68 -14.15
CA GLY A 63 5.67 2.68 -14.41
C GLY A 63 4.26 3.20 -14.16
N ILE A 64 4.08 4.51 -14.01
CA ILE A 64 2.76 5.14 -13.98
C ILE A 64 2.14 4.98 -15.37
N LYS A 65 1.08 4.18 -15.47
CA LYS A 65 0.36 3.92 -16.73
C LYS A 65 -0.78 4.90 -16.97
N LYS A 66 -1.38 5.42 -15.89
CA LYS A 66 -2.56 6.27 -15.91
C LYS A 66 -2.52 7.22 -14.72
N THR A 67 -3.03 8.43 -14.92
CA THR A 67 -3.24 9.42 -13.87
C THR A 67 -4.74 9.61 -13.69
N LYS A 68 -5.20 9.67 -12.44
CA LYS A 68 -6.59 10.00 -12.09
C LYS A 68 -6.59 11.26 -11.25
N THR A 69 -7.51 12.18 -11.52
CA THR A 69 -7.76 13.33 -10.65
C THR A 69 -8.57 12.85 -9.45
N VAL A 70 -8.04 13.04 -8.25
CA VAL A 70 -8.71 12.65 -7.00
C VAL A 70 -9.29 13.91 -6.36
N PRO A 71 -10.62 14.07 -6.28
CA PRO A 71 -11.21 15.20 -5.59
C PRO A 71 -10.98 15.08 -4.09
N VAL A 72 -10.61 16.19 -3.44
CA VAL A 72 -10.45 16.29 -2.00
C VAL A 72 -11.51 17.27 -1.48
N ALA A 73 -12.34 16.83 -0.55
CA ALA A 73 -13.36 17.65 0.08
C ALA A 73 -12.88 18.11 1.46
N ASP A 74 -13.11 19.38 1.80
CA ASP A 74 -12.89 19.92 3.14
C ASP A 74 -14.21 19.89 3.92
N LEU A 75 -14.25 19.11 5.00
CA LEU A 75 -15.46 18.97 5.82
C LEU A 75 -15.80 20.24 6.61
N SER A 76 -14.83 21.13 6.85
CA SER A 76 -15.02 22.38 7.59
C SER A 76 -15.72 23.46 6.75
N VAL A 77 -15.82 23.25 5.43
CA VAL A 77 -16.41 24.17 4.45
C VAL A 77 -17.83 23.74 4.06
N ILE A 78 -18.36 22.67 4.67
CA ILE A 78 -19.71 22.13 4.44
C ILE A 78 -20.61 22.41 5.64
#